data_AF-A0A2X3JBW3-F1
#
_entry.id   AF-A0A2X3JBW3-F1
#
_cell.length_a   1.000
_cell.length_b   1.000
_cell.length_c   1.000
_cell.angle_alpha   90.00
_cell.angle_beta   90.00
_cell.angle_gamma   90.00
#
_symmetry.space_group_name_H-M   'P 1'
#
loop_
_entity.id
_entity.type
_entity.pdbx_description
1 polymer ?
#
loop_
_entity_poly.entity_id
_entity_poly.type
_entity_poly.pdbx_seq_one_letter_code
_entity_poly.pdbx_strand_id
1 'polypeptide(L)' 'MPLSALEGDNVASQSESMPWYSGPTLLEVLETVEIQRVVDAQPMRFPVQYVNRRISIFVVTPERWHPVAWKSGNV' A
#
# COMPACT_ATOMS: atom_id res chain seq x y z
N MET A 1 6.89 -16.08 13.11
CA MET A 1 7.12 -14.90 13.96
C MET A 1 5.80 -14.45 14.57
N PRO A 2 5.61 -14.57 15.89
CA PRO A 2 4.51 -13.89 16.59
C PRO A 2 4.82 -12.38 16.68
N LEU A 3 3.83 -11.50 16.47
CA LEU A 3 4.04 -10.06 16.52
C LEU A 3 2.77 -9.30 16.94
N SER A 4 2.94 -8.10 17.49
CA SER A 4 1.85 -7.15 17.76
C SER A 4 2.22 -5.79 17.19
N ALA A 5 1.49 -5.33 16.17
CA ALA A 5 1.73 -4.01 15.59
C ALA A 5 1.30 -2.86 16.53
N LEU A 6 0.33 -3.12 17.41
CA LEU A 6 -0.15 -2.13 18.39
C LEU A 6 0.91 -1.86 19.47
N GLU A 7 1.50 -2.93 20.00
CA GLU A 7 2.49 -2.86 21.08
C GLU A 7 3.95 -2.76 20.56
N GLY A 8 4.16 -2.98 19.27
CA GLY A 8 5.48 -2.94 18.63
C GLY A 8 6.30 -4.24 18.74
N ASP A 9 5.75 -5.28 19.35
CA ASP A 9 6.43 -6.56 19.56
C ASP A 9 6.85 -7.23 18.24
N ASN A 10 8.15 -7.56 18.14
CA ASN A 10 8.77 -8.24 17.00
C ASN A 10 8.58 -7.52 15.66
N VAL A 11 8.30 -6.20 15.67
CA VAL A 11 8.19 -5.39 14.45
C VAL A 11 9.57 -4.95 13.98
N ALA A 12 10.27 -4.14 14.79
CA ALA A 12 11.64 -3.68 14.51
C ALA A 12 12.64 -4.11 15.59
N SER A 13 12.15 -4.46 16.79
CA SER A 13 12.94 -4.95 17.92
C SER A 13 12.31 -6.23 18.47
N GLN A 14 13.13 -7.07 19.10
CA GLN A 14 12.68 -8.33 19.69
C GLN A 14 11.77 -8.05 20.90
N SER A 15 10.71 -8.85 21.06
CA SER A 15 9.74 -8.71 22.15
C SER A 15 10.25 -9.32 23.45
N GLU A 16 10.18 -8.58 24.55
CA GLU A 16 10.44 -9.09 25.92
C GLU A 16 9.28 -9.95 26.46
N SER A 17 8.07 -9.72 25.95
CA SER A 17 6.84 -10.40 26.36
C SER A 17 6.79 -11.87 25.91
N MET A 18 7.66 -12.27 24.99
CA MET A 18 7.68 -13.61 24.39
C MET A 18 9.09 -14.24 24.48
N PRO A 19 9.60 -14.52 25.69
CA PRO A 19 10.98 -15.00 25.89
C PRO A 19 11.25 -16.37 25.25
N TRP A 20 10.20 -17.10 24.86
CA TRP A 20 10.29 -18.38 24.17
C TRP A 20 10.57 -18.23 22.67
N TYR A 21 10.39 -17.05 22.07
CA TYR A 21 10.62 -16.82 20.65
C TYR A 21 11.99 -16.18 20.42
N SER A 22 12.88 -16.91 19.76
CA SER A 22 14.25 -16.46 19.44
C SER A 22 14.48 -16.26 17.93
N GLY A 23 13.40 -16.14 17.15
CA GLY A 23 13.48 -15.88 15.71
C GLY A 23 13.63 -14.40 15.36
N PRO A 24 13.71 -14.07 14.06
CA PRO A 24 13.88 -12.69 13.60
C PRO A 24 12.61 -11.86 13.83
N THR A 25 12.81 -10.54 13.84
CA THR A 25 11.79 -9.49 13.76
C THR A 25 11.30 -9.31 12.32
N LEU A 26 10.20 -8.57 12.15
CA LEU A 26 9.64 -8.32 10.81
C LEU A 26 10.62 -7.55 9.94
N LEU A 27 11.30 -6.56 10.50
CA LEU A 27 12.27 -5.74 9.77
C LEU A 27 13.43 -6.60 9.24
N GLU A 28 14.01 -7.47 10.06
CA GLU A 28 15.10 -8.37 9.66
C GLU A 28 14.68 -9.32 8.53
N VAL A 29 13.43 -9.80 8.54
CA VAL A 29 12.89 -10.62 7.44
C VAL A 29 12.76 -9.80 6.15
N LEU A 30 12.25 -8.57 6.23
CA LEU A 30 12.07 -7.71 5.06
C LEU A 30 13.40 -7.31 4.41
N GLU A 31 14.46 -7.16 5.20
CA GLU A 31 15.81 -6.86 4.70
C GLU A 31 16.48 -8.03 3.98
N THR A 32 16.02 -9.26 4.23
CA THR A 32 16.63 -10.49 3.69
C THR A 32 15.84 -11.11 2.55
N VAL A 33 14.65 -10.59 2.22
CA VAL A 33 13.82 -11.11 1.12
C VAL A 33 14.47 -10.85 -0.24
N GLU A 34 14.73 -11.93 -0.96
CA GLU A 34 15.14 -11.87 -2.37
C GLU A 34 13.96 -11.45 -3.26
N ILE A 35 14.15 -10.42 -4.08
CA ILE A 35 13.16 -9.97 -5.04
C ILE A 35 13.34 -10.73 -6.35
N GLN A 36 12.48 -11.72 -6.60
CA GLN A 36 12.44 -12.42 -7.89
C GLN A 36 11.73 -11.56 -8.95
N ARG A 37 12.48 -11.07 -9.95
CA ARG A 37 11.90 -10.42 -11.15
C ARG A 37 11.59 -11.45 -12.22
N VAL A 38 10.37 -11.97 -12.21
CA VAL A 38 9.89 -12.96 -13.20
C VAL A 38 9.29 -12.29 -14.46
N VAL A 39 9.26 -10.96 -14.51
CA VAL A 39 8.41 -10.22 -15.46
C VAL A 39 9.11 -9.81 -16.77
N ASP A 40 10.44 -9.84 -16.82
CA ASP A 40 11.21 -9.19 -17.91
C ASP A 40 10.98 -9.81 -19.31
N ALA A 41 10.46 -11.04 -19.39
CA ALA A 41 10.22 -11.75 -20.65
C ALA A 41 8.76 -11.71 -21.16
N GLN A 42 7.83 -11.09 -20.42
CA GLN A 42 6.41 -11.07 -20.78
C GLN A 42 6.02 -9.76 -21.49
N PRO A 43 5.15 -9.81 -22.51
CA PRO A 43 4.57 -8.61 -23.08
C PRO A 43 3.90 -7.73 -22.02
N MET A 44 4.17 -6.43 -22.03
CA MET A 44 3.65 -5.46 -21.07
C MET A 44 2.11 -5.50 -20.98
N ARG A 45 1.59 -5.51 -19.75
CA ARG A 45 0.16 -5.44 -19.43
C ARG A 45 -0.03 -4.48 -18.25
N PHE A 46 -1.14 -3.73 -18.26
CA PHE A 46 -1.54 -2.92 -17.12
C PHE A 46 -2.68 -3.61 -16.38
N PRO A 47 -2.44 -4.20 -15.19
CA PRO A 47 -3.52 -4.78 -14.41
C PRO A 47 -4.47 -3.68 -13.93
N VAL A 48 -5.75 -3.83 -14.24
CA VAL A 48 -6.81 -2.97 -13.71
C VAL A 48 -7.07 -3.41 -12.27
N GLN A 49 -6.54 -2.66 -11.30
CA GLN A 49 -6.66 -3.01 -9.89
C GLN A 49 -8.03 -2.66 -9.28
N TYR A 50 -8.59 -1.54 -9.70
CA TYR A 50 -9.86 -1.04 -9.16
C TYR A 50 -10.56 -0.17 -10.19
N VAL A 51 -11.87 -0.38 -10.37
CA VAL A 51 -12.71 0.46 -11.22
C VAL A 51 -13.73 1.16 -10.34
N ASN A 52 -13.57 2.48 -10.18
CA ASN A 52 -14.57 3.29 -9.52
C ASN A 52 -15.58 3.81 -10.54
N ARG A 53 -16.80 3.25 -10.56
CA ARG A 53 -17.90 3.77 -11.38
C ARG A 53 -18.80 4.67 -10.54
N ARG A 54 -18.42 5.95 -10.39
CA ARG A 54 -19.36 7.00 -9.96
C ARG A 54 -19.95 7.68 -11.20
N ILE A 55 -21.27 7.90 -11.21
CA ILE A 55 -21.93 8.76 -12.20
C ILE A 55 -21.81 10.22 -11.71
N SER A 56 -20.60 10.76 -11.76
CA SER A 56 -20.35 12.21 -11.66
C SER A 56 -18.98 12.52 -12.23
N ILE A 57 -18.95 13.39 -13.25
CA ILE A 57 -17.71 13.93 -13.81
C ILE A 57 -17.14 14.93 -12.80
N PHE A 58 -15.94 14.66 -12.30
CA PHE A 58 -15.13 15.63 -11.57
C PHE A 58 -13.97 16.02 -12.49
N VAL A 59 -13.97 17.28 -12.95
CA VAL A 59 -12.80 17.85 -13.61
C VAL A 59 -11.88 18.36 -12.50
N VAL A 60 -10.73 17.71 -12.30
CA VAL A 60 -9.68 18.21 -11.41
C VAL A 60 -8.80 19.14 -12.24
N THR A 61 -8.79 20.43 -11.91
CA THR A 61 -7.81 21.38 -12.46
C THR A 61 -6.55 21.42 -11.58
N PRO A 62 -5.35 21.62 -12.16
CA PRO A 62 -4.08 21.55 -11.42
C PRO A 62 -3.96 22.56 -10.26
N GLU A 63 -4.79 23.60 -10.29
CA GLU A 63 -4.72 24.77 -9.40
C GLU A 63 -5.43 24.56 -8.04
N ARG A 64 -6.28 23.54 -7.85
CA ARG A 64 -7.14 23.43 -6.65
C ARG A 64 -7.48 22.01 -6.21
N TRP A 65 -7.02 21.64 -5.00
CA TRP A 65 -7.24 20.33 -4.36
C TRP A 65 -8.61 20.15 -3.67
N HIS A 66 -9.65 20.87 -4.12
CA HIS A 66 -11.02 20.65 -3.67
C HIS A 66 -11.94 20.35 -4.87
N PRO A 67 -12.84 19.36 -4.77
CA PRO A 67 -13.74 19.03 -5.86
C PRO A 67 -14.74 20.18 -6.09
N VAL A 68 -14.66 20.82 -7.25
CA VAL A 68 -15.65 21.81 -7.70
C VAL A 68 -16.71 21.09 -8.53
N ALA A 69 -17.96 21.10 -8.06
CA ALA A 69 -19.08 20.57 -8.83
C ALA A 69 -19.50 21.60 -9.90
N TRP A 70 -19.23 21.31 -11.17
CA TRP A 70 -19.82 22.05 -12.28
C TRP A 70 -21.19 21.45 -12.63
N LYS A 71 -22.27 22.23 -12.44
CA LYS A 71 -23.57 21.92 -13.05
C LYS A 71 -23.59 22.50 -14.46
N SER A 72 -23.85 21.65 -15.45
CA SER A 72 -24.15 22.09 -16.83
C SER A 72 -25.39 22.99 -16.78
N GLY A 73 -25.21 24.30 -17.03
CA GLY A 73 -26.36 25.20 -17.08
C GLY A 73 -26.13 26.71 -16.96
N ASN A 74 -24.92 27.26 -17.06
CA ASN A 74 -24.75 28.71 -17.28
C ASN A 74 -23.71 28.95 -18.36
N VAL A 75 -24.20 29.47 -19.49
CA VAL A 75 -23.44 30.32 -20.42
C VAL A 75 -23.30 31.69 -19.75
#